data_AF-A0A3B9FKC4-F1
#
_entry.id   AF-A0A3B9FKC4-F1
#
_cell.length_a   1.000
_cell.length_b   1.000
_cell.length_c   1.000
_cell.angle_alpha   90.00
_cell.angle_beta   90.00
_cell.angle_gamma   90.00
#
_symmetry.space_group_name_H-M   'P 1'
#
loop_
_entity.id
_entity.type
_entity.pdbx_description
1 polymer ?
#
loop_
_entity_poly.entity_id
_entity_poly.type
_entity_poly.pdbx_seq_one_letter_code
_entity_poly.pdbx_strand_id
1 'polypeptide(L)' 'LKEKQKELHTARKDLHENLKGKSKEDREALIATFKEANKAKHQEIKAKAKEVKEEIRALVETESTRTSDL' A
#
# COMPACT_ATOMS: atom_id res chain seq x y z
N LEU A 1 1.37 8.96 -2.47
CA LEU A 1 0.66 7.68 -2.19
C LEU A 1 0.33 6.91 -3.47
N LYS A 2 -0.34 7.54 -4.45
CA LYS A 2 -0.75 6.89 -5.72
C LYS A 2 0.41 6.28 -6.52
N GLU A 3 1.57 6.94 -6.60
CA GLU A 3 2.74 6.39 -7.32
C GLU A 3 3.26 5.11 -6.69
N LYS A 4 3.45 5.08 -5.37
CA LYS A 4 3.87 3.87 -4.64
C LYS A 4 2.86 2.73 -4.77
N GLN A 5 1.57 3.04 -4.87
CA GLN A 5 0.52 2.05 -5.16
C GLN A 5 0.62 1.51 -6.59
N LYS A 6 0.90 2.37 -7.58
CA LYS A 6 1.13 1.95 -8.97
C LYS A 6 2.37 1.06 -9.09
N GLU A 7 3.48 1.42 -8.45
CA GLU A 7 4.69 0.59 -8.42
C GLU A 7 4.41 -0.82 -7.88
N LEU A 8 3.69 -0.92 -6.76
CA LEU A 8 3.29 -2.21 -6.18
C LEU A 8 2.39 -3.03 -7.12
N HIS A 9 1.51 -2.35 -7.84
CA HIS A 9 0.62 -2.99 -8.81
C HIS A 9 1.40 -3.55 -10.01
N THR A 10 2.30 -2.77 -10.59
CA THR A 10 3.18 -3.22 -11.67
C THR A 10 4.05 -4.38 -11.21
N ALA A 11 4.69 -4.27 -10.05
CA ALA A 11 5.54 -5.33 -9.51
C ALA A 11 4.76 -6.65 -9.30
N ARG A 12 3.48 -6.58 -8.87
CA ARG A 12 2.61 -7.77 -8.79
C ARG A 12 2.31 -8.38 -10.16
N LYS A 13 2.09 -7.55 -11.17
CA LYS A 13 1.85 -8.01 -12.54
C LYS A 13 3.09 -8.72 -13.09
N ASP A 14 4.26 -8.14 -12.89
CA ASP A 14 5.54 -8.71 -13.32
C ASP A 14 5.86 -10.02 -12.60
N LEU A 15 5.53 -10.11 -11.30
CA LEU A 15 5.60 -11.38 -10.59
C LEU A 15 4.67 -12.41 -11.22
N HIS A 16 3.42 -12.07 -11.49
CA HIS A 16 2.46 -13.02 -12.06
C HIS A 16 2.93 -13.54 -13.43
N GLU A 17 3.46 -12.68 -14.29
CA GLU A 17 4.04 -13.10 -15.57
C GLU A 17 5.26 -14.00 -15.37
N ASN A 18 6.16 -13.67 -14.44
CA ASN A 18 7.32 -14.51 -14.10
C ASN A 18 6.96 -15.87 -13.52
N LEU A 19 5.80 -16.01 -12.88
CA LEU A 19 5.33 -17.28 -12.32
C LEU A 19 4.74 -18.23 -13.38
N LYS A 20 4.40 -17.73 -14.59
CA LYS A 20 3.85 -18.56 -15.66
C LYS A 20 4.87 -19.62 -16.10
N GLY A 21 4.43 -20.87 -16.20
CA GLY A 21 5.28 -21.98 -16.63
C GLY A 21 6.32 -22.46 -15.60
N LYS A 22 6.47 -21.78 -14.45
CA LYS A 22 7.39 -22.23 -13.37
C LYS A 22 6.82 -23.38 -12.55
N SER A 23 7.71 -24.19 -11.98
CA SER A 23 7.41 -25.27 -11.04
C SER A 23 6.83 -24.72 -9.73
N LYS A 24 6.30 -25.61 -8.88
CA LYS A 24 5.71 -25.19 -7.60
C LYS A 24 6.79 -24.63 -6.65
N GLU A 25 7.95 -25.30 -6.53
CA GLU A 25 9.06 -24.79 -5.69
C GLU A 25 9.56 -23.43 -6.17
N ASP A 26 9.74 -23.25 -7.49
CA ASP A 26 10.21 -21.97 -8.05
C ASP A 26 9.21 -20.84 -7.80
N ARG A 27 7.91 -21.14 -7.84
CA ARG A 27 6.86 -20.16 -7.54
C ARG A 27 6.90 -19.75 -6.07
N GLU A 28 7.07 -20.69 -5.15
CA GLU A 28 7.15 -20.41 -3.71
C GLU A 28 8.36 -19.53 -3.38
N ALA A 29 9.53 -19.83 -3.93
CA ALA A 29 10.74 -19.03 -3.75
C ALA A 29 10.57 -17.59 -4.28
N LEU A 30 9.99 -17.43 -5.47
CA LEU A 30 9.72 -16.11 -6.06
C LEU A 30 8.69 -15.30 -5.26
N ILE A 31 7.63 -15.96 -4.79
CA ILE A 31 6.62 -15.31 -3.96
C ILE A 31 7.21 -14.88 -2.60
N ALA A 32 8.05 -15.71 -1.98
CA ALA A 32 8.72 -15.37 -0.73
C ALA A 32 9.62 -14.13 -0.90
N THR A 33 10.48 -14.15 -1.91
CA THR A 33 11.38 -13.03 -2.25
C THR A 33 10.59 -11.76 -2.54
N PHE A 34 9.50 -11.86 -3.32
CA PHE A 34 8.63 -10.74 -3.63
C PHE A 34 7.95 -10.17 -2.37
N LYS A 35 7.46 -11.03 -1.48
CA LYS A 35 6.83 -10.60 -0.22
C LYS A 35 7.82 -9.86 0.67
N GLU A 36 9.03 -10.36 0.78
CA GLU A 36 10.07 -9.78 1.63
C GLU A 36 10.52 -8.41 1.08
N ALA A 37 10.84 -8.33 -0.22
CA ALA A 37 11.23 -7.09 -0.89
C ALA A 37 10.14 -6.00 -0.86
N ASN A 38 8.87 -6.39 -0.87
CA ASN A 38 7.75 -5.43 -0.88
C ASN A 38 7.17 -5.11 0.50
N LYS A 39 7.59 -5.80 1.56
CA LYS A 39 7.07 -5.62 2.93
C LYS A 39 7.20 -4.17 3.40
N ALA A 40 8.38 -3.58 3.22
CA ALA A 40 8.67 -2.20 3.60
C ALA A 40 7.79 -1.19 2.84
N LYS A 41 7.68 -1.34 1.51
CA LYS A 41 6.82 -0.47 0.68
C LYS A 41 5.34 -0.56 1.11
N HIS A 42 4.88 -1.76 1.46
CA HIS A 42 3.49 -1.97 1.87
C HIS A 42 3.19 -1.34 3.24
N GLN A 43 4.13 -1.43 4.18
CA GLN A 43 4.02 -0.77 5.49
C GLN A 43 4.02 0.75 5.35
N GLU A 44 4.88 1.31 4.51
CA GLU A 44 4.97 2.75 4.30
C GLU A 44 3.67 3.33 3.70
N ILE A 45 3.06 2.63 2.74
CA ILE A 45 1.75 3.03 2.19
C ILE A 45 0.68 3.00 3.27
N LYS A 46 0.70 1.98 4.15
CA LYS A 46 -0.28 1.85 5.24
C LYS A 46 -0.14 2.97 6.27
N ALA A 47 1.10 3.33 6.63
CA ALA A 47 1.39 4.43 7.54
C ALA A 47 0.89 5.76 6.97
N LYS A 48 1.30 6.09 5.74
CA LYS A 48 0.87 7.33 5.05
C LYS A 48 -0.64 7.41 4.86
N ALA A 49 -1.31 6.28 4.60
CA ALA A 49 -2.77 6.25 4.50
C ALA A 49 -3.46 6.52 5.84
N LYS A 50 -2.84 6.11 6.97
CA LYS A 50 -3.35 6.38 8.31
C LYS A 50 -3.19 7.86 8.66
N GLU A 51 -2.01 8.43 8.40
CA GLU A 51 -1.73 9.86 8.62
C GLU A 51 -2.74 10.73 7.86
N VAL A 52 -2.92 10.52 6.57
CA VAL A 52 -3.89 11.27 5.76
C VAL A 52 -5.31 11.15 6.32
N LYS A 53 -5.70 9.98 6.83
CA LYS A 53 -7.03 9.77 7.42
C LYS A 53 -7.19 10.53 8.74
N GLU A 54 -6.16 10.58 9.56
CA GLU A 54 -6.14 11.31 10.82
C GLU A 54 -6.12 12.83 10.58
N GLU A 55 -5.36 13.32 9.60
CA GLU A 55 -5.38 14.72 9.17
C GLU A 55 -6.77 15.15 8.69
N ILE A 56 -7.42 14.35 7.85
CA ILE A 56 -8.80 14.64 7.38
C ILE A 56 -9.76 14.67 8.57
N ARG A 57 -9.64 13.74 9.53
CA ARG A 57 -10.50 13.73 10.71
C ARG A 57 -10.29 14.98 11.56
N ALA A 58 -9.04 15.36 11.82
CA ALA A 58 -8.72 16.55 12.60
C ALA A 58 -9.26 17.81 11.93
N LEU A 59 -9.11 17.95 10.61
CA LEU A 59 -9.67 19.06 9.84
C LEU A 59 -11.20 19.12 9.98
N VAL A 60 -11.90 17.98 9.79
CA VAL A 60 -13.36 17.91 9.94
C VAL A 60 -13.80 18.25 11.36
N GLU A 61 -13.10 17.80 12.39
CA GLU A 61 -13.41 18.14 13.79
C GLU A 61 -13.20 19.64 14.07
N THR A 62 -12.11 20.23 13.57
CA THR A 62 -11.86 21.69 13.70
C THR A 62 -12.89 22.53 12.94
N GLU A 63 -13.31 22.11 11.75
CA GLU A 63 -14.36 22.80 11.00
C GLU A 63 -15.72 22.66 11.67
N SER A 64 -16.07 21.45 12.14
CA SER A 64 -17.33 21.16 12.85
C SER A 64 -17.45 21.97 14.14
N THR A 65 -16.40 22.01 14.96
CA THR A 65 -16.36 22.85 16.18
C THR A 65 -16.46 24.33 15.85
N ARG A 66 -15.83 24.81 14.77
CA ARG A 66 -15.94 26.21 14.32
C ARG A 66 -17.34 26.59 13.84
N THR A 67 -18.07 25.66 13.22
CA THR A 67 -19.45 25.91 12.75
C THR A 67 -20.51 25.70 13.82
N SER A 68 -20.22 24.94 14.87
CA SER A 68 -21.18 24.66 15.95
C SER A 68 -21.27 25.78 17.00
N ASP A 69 -20.30 26.67 17.06
CA ASP A 69 -20.24 27.83 17.98
C ASP A 69 -20.85 29.12 17.38
N LEU A 70 -21.46 29.05 16.18
CA LEU A 70 -22.14 30.14 15.45
C LEU A 70 -23.65 29.90 15.39
#